data_AF-A0A7J8UMG1-F1
#
_entry.id   AF-A0A7J8UMG1-F1
#
_cell.length_a   1.000
_cell.length_b   1.000
_cell.length_c   1.000
_cell.angle_alpha   90.00
_cell.angle_beta   90.00
_cell.angle_gamma   90.00
#
_symmetry.space_group_name_H-M   'P 1'
#
loop_
_entity.id
_entity.type
_entity.pdbx_description
1 polymer ?
#
loop_
_entity_poly.entity_id
_entity_poly.type
_entity_poly.pdbx_seq_one_letter_code
_entity_poly.pdbx_strand_id
1 'polypeptide(L)'
;MLMRMHIGFEYNAQFHNVMRVTHPMYKACNASAPLATYTTGNDTINITTKGHHYFICGAPGHCQAGQKVDINVLRTSETAPTTAPEGSTAASVPSAGSPAPSPSSGISLRASKGSLITKLCLAMAGFAVFVSGFY
;
A
#
# COMPACT_ATOMS: atom_id res chain seq x y z
N MET A 1 -16.55 -18.66 -8.51
CA MET A 1 -17.17 -18.14 -7.24
C MET A 1 -17.54 -16.64 -7.35
N LEU A 2 -18.52 -16.11 -6.62
CA LEU A 2 -18.67 -14.64 -6.43
C LEU A 2 -17.74 -14.17 -5.31
N MET A 3 -16.77 -13.32 -5.63
CA MET A 3 -15.77 -12.83 -4.68
C MET A 3 -16.38 -11.76 -3.77
N ARG A 4 -16.65 -12.13 -2.51
CA ARG A 4 -17.16 -11.23 -1.46
C ARG A 4 -16.04 -11.00 -0.44
N MET A 5 -15.56 -9.77 -0.36
CA MET A 5 -14.60 -9.33 0.65
C MET A 5 -15.30 -8.34 1.59
N HIS A 6 -14.98 -8.39 2.87
CA HIS A 6 -15.53 -7.49 3.88
C HIS A 6 -14.37 -6.68 4.48
N ILE A 7 -14.56 -5.37 4.64
CA ILE A 7 -13.59 -4.47 5.29
C ILE A 7 -14.27 -3.90 6.53
N GLY A 8 -13.69 -4.12 7.71
CA GLY A 8 -14.09 -3.45 8.94
C GLY A 8 -13.34 -2.13 9.11
N PHE A 9 -14.05 -1.09 9.54
CA PHE A 9 -13.49 0.20 9.96
C PHE A 9 -13.96 0.53 11.38
N GLU A 10 -13.07 0.34 12.35
CA GLU A 10 -13.30 0.66 13.76
C GLU A 10 -12.65 2.01 14.13
N TYR A 11 -13.41 2.92 14.74
CA TYR A 11 -12.98 4.27 15.08
C TYR A 11 -13.93 4.96 16.08
N ASN A 12 -13.47 6.02 16.74
CA ASN A 12 -14.36 6.87 17.53
C ASN A 12 -15.21 7.77 16.62
N ALA A 13 -16.52 7.48 16.53
CA ALA A 13 -17.49 8.18 15.68
C ALA A 13 -17.72 9.67 16.04
N GLN A 14 -17.18 10.17 17.15
CA GLN A 14 -17.18 11.61 17.47
C GLN A 14 -16.07 12.40 16.75
N PHE A 15 -15.01 11.72 16.30
CA PHE A 15 -13.82 12.36 15.71
C PHE A 15 -13.51 11.91 14.28
N HIS A 16 -14.01 10.75 13.86
CA HIS A 16 -13.74 10.20 12.53
C HIS A 16 -15.03 9.70 11.87
N ASN A 17 -14.96 9.50 10.56
CA ASN A 17 -15.96 8.82 9.75
C ASN A 17 -15.26 8.11 8.59
N VAL A 18 -15.99 7.31 7.82
CA VAL A 18 -15.47 6.70 6.59
C VAL A 18 -16.25 7.25 5.40
N MET A 19 -15.55 7.80 4.41
CA MET A 19 -16.12 8.21 3.14
C MET A 19 -15.50 7.39 2.01
N ARG A 20 -16.33 6.65 1.25
CA ARG A 20 -15.92 6.02 0.00
C ARG A 20 -15.89 7.07 -1.11
N VAL A 21 -14.79 7.17 -1.84
CA VAL A 21 -14.56 8.26 -2.80
C VAL A 21 -13.99 7.76 -4.14
N THR A 22 -13.93 8.66 -5.13
CA THR A 22 -13.25 8.40 -6.41
C THR A 22 -11.72 8.58 -6.29
N HIS A 23 -10.93 8.03 -7.22
CA HIS A 23 -9.47 8.20 -7.22
C HIS A 23 -9.01 9.69 -7.24
N PRO A 24 -9.60 10.60 -8.05
CA PRO A 24 -9.25 12.02 -7.98
C PRO A 24 -9.53 12.64 -6.61
N MET A 25 -10.69 12.34 -6.02
CA MET A 25 -11.05 12.82 -4.68
C MET A 25 -10.13 12.29 -3.59
N TYR A 26 -9.78 11.00 -3.65
CA TYR A 26 -8.80 10.38 -2.77
C TYR A 26 -7.45 11.10 -2.82
N LYS A 27 -6.91 11.38 -4.01
CA LYS A 27 -5.65 12.11 -4.14
C LYS A 27 -5.74 13.55 -3.61
N ALA A 28 -6.85 14.24 -3.87
CA ALA A 28 -7.07 15.62 -3.43
C ALA A 28 -7.54 15.76 -1.96
N CYS A 29 -7.84 14.66 -1.26
CA CYS A 29 -8.57 14.67 0.02
C CYS A 29 -9.89 15.46 -0.02
N ASN A 30 -10.61 15.36 -1.15
CA ASN A 30 -11.91 15.99 -1.34
C ASN A 30 -13.01 15.13 -0.70
N ALA A 31 -13.68 15.69 0.31
CA ALA A 31 -14.77 15.07 1.07
C ALA A 31 -16.18 15.64 0.71
N SER A 32 -16.29 16.50 -0.30
CA SER A 32 -17.51 17.30 -0.57
C SER A 32 -18.65 16.53 -1.25
N ALA A 33 -18.36 15.41 -1.93
CA ALA A 33 -19.36 14.63 -2.67
C ALA A 33 -19.02 13.11 -2.68
N PRO A 34 -18.96 12.45 -1.51
CA PRO A 34 -18.57 11.05 -1.40
C PRO A 34 -19.58 10.10 -2.04
N LEU A 35 -19.11 8.94 -2.50
CA LEU A 35 -19.94 7.88 -3.09
C LEU A 35 -20.78 7.14 -2.04
N ALA A 36 -20.30 7.12 -0.80
CA ALA A 36 -21.01 6.68 0.39
C ALA A 36 -20.29 7.24 1.63
N THR A 37 -21.05 7.48 2.70
CA THR A 37 -20.52 7.91 4.01
C THR A 37 -21.02 6.96 5.08
N TYR A 38 -20.14 6.59 6.01
CA TYR A 38 -20.41 5.69 7.12
C TYR A 38 -19.90 6.35 8.42
N THR A 39 -20.65 6.21 9.51
CA THR A 39 -20.48 7.00 10.75
C THR A 39 -20.76 6.21 12.03
N THR A 40 -20.77 4.87 11.99
CA THR A 40 -21.16 4.08 13.18
C THR A 40 -20.03 3.90 14.20
N GLY A 41 -18.78 4.08 13.78
CA GLY A 41 -17.59 3.73 14.56
C GLY A 41 -17.18 2.25 14.46
N ASN A 42 -17.98 1.40 13.80
CA ASN A 42 -17.64 0.00 13.51
C ASN A 42 -18.32 -0.43 12.19
N ASP A 43 -17.92 0.19 11.09
CA ASP A 43 -18.56 -0.03 9.79
C ASP A 43 -18.00 -1.26 9.08
N THR A 44 -18.88 -2.17 8.65
CA THR A 44 -18.49 -3.28 7.74
C THR A 44 -18.91 -2.96 6.31
N ILE A 45 -17.93 -2.82 5.42
CA ILE A 45 -18.15 -2.47 4.00
C ILE A 45 -17.92 -3.71 3.12
N ASN A 46 -18.97 -4.12 2.39
CA ASN A 46 -18.93 -5.27 1.49
C ASN A 46 -18.39 -4.87 0.11
N ILE A 47 -17.28 -5.47 -0.31
CA ILE A 47 -16.71 -5.31 -1.64
C ILE A 47 -17.02 -6.54 -2.50
N THR A 48 -17.72 -6.29 -3.61
CA THR A 48 -18.18 -7.29 -4.58
C THR A 48 -17.51 -7.18 -5.94
N THR A 49 -16.56 -6.24 -6.10
CA THR A 49 -15.92 -5.89 -7.37
C THR A 49 -14.40 -5.81 -7.22
N LYS A 50 -13.69 -6.34 -8.22
CA LYS A 50 -12.23 -6.25 -8.35
C LYS A 50 -11.76 -4.81 -8.59
N GLY A 51 -10.49 -4.55 -8.31
CA GLY A 51 -9.82 -3.26 -8.51
C GLY A 51 -9.80 -2.39 -7.25
N HIS A 52 -9.44 -1.12 -7.43
CA HIS A 52 -9.20 -0.17 -6.34
C HIS A 52 -10.49 0.40 -5.74
N HIS A 53 -10.57 0.38 -4.41
CA HIS A 53 -11.61 1.05 -3.62
C HIS A 53 -10.96 2.03 -2.66
N TYR A 54 -11.31 3.31 -2.80
CA TYR A 54 -10.69 4.40 -2.05
C TYR A 54 -11.58 4.88 -0.92
N PHE A 55 -10.98 5.04 0.26
CA PHE A 55 -11.64 5.53 1.46
C PHE A 55 -10.81 6.64 2.11
N ILE A 56 -11.49 7.65 2.67
CA ILE A 56 -10.89 8.75 3.42
C ILE A 56 -11.69 9.02 4.69
N CYS A 57 -11.07 9.60 5.71
CA CYS A 57 -11.81 10.34 6.72
C CYS A 57 -12.13 11.75 6.21
N GLY A 58 -13.38 12.20 6.40
CA GLY A 58 -13.86 13.51 5.97
C GLY A 58 -13.66 14.63 7.01
N ALA A 59 -13.25 14.30 8.23
CA ALA A 59 -12.99 15.29 9.27
C ALA A 59 -11.80 16.22 8.90
N PRO A 60 -11.84 17.52 9.26
CA PRO A 60 -10.86 18.50 8.79
C PRO A 60 -9.40 18.10 9.07
N GLY A 61 -8.58 18.08 8.02
CA GLY A 61 -7.15 17.75 8.10
C GLY A 61 -6.83 16.26 8.22
N HIS A 62 -7.78 15.39 8.55
CA HIS A 62 -7.50 13.97 8.84
C HIS A 62 -7.00 13.21 7.60
N CYS A 63 -7.63 13.39 6.44
CA CYS A 63 -7.14 12.78 5.20
C CYS A 63 -5.77 13.33 4.79
N GLN A 64 -5.52 14.63 4.99
CA GLN A 64 -4.25 15.30 4.69
C GLN A 64 -3.12 14.78 5.61
N ALA A 65 -3.43 14.48 6.87
CA ALA A 65 -2.55 13.81 7.82
C ALA A 65 -2.38 12.29 7.57
N GLY A 66 -3.00 11.74 6.53
CA GLY A 66 -2.84 10.34 6.10
C GLY A 66 -3.96 9.38 6.51
N GLN A 67 -5.08 9.84 7.10
CA GLN A 67 -6.23 8.99 7.40
C GLN A 67 -7.05 8.68 6.14
N LYS A 68 -6.48 7.83 5.29
CA LYS A 68 -6.96 7.43 3.96
C LYS A 68 -6.39 6.07 3.58
N VAL A 69 -7.13 5.26 2.81
CA VAL A 69 -6.66 3.97 2.32
C VAL A 69 -7.14 3.68 0.89
N ASP A 70 -6.28 3.05 0.10
CA ASP A 70 -6.59 2.47 -1.21
C ASP A 70 -6.51 0.95 -1.08
N ILE A 71 -7.61 0.25 -1.41
CA ILE A 71 -7.75 -1.19 -1.25
C ILE A 71 -7.99 -1.81 -2.63
N ASN A 72 -6.94 -2.43 -3.18
CA ASN A 72 -6.99 -3.09 -4.49
C ASN A 72 -7.42 -4.56 -4.35
N VAL A 73 -8.66 -4.86 -4.69
CA VAL A 73 -9.19 -6.22 -4.71
C VAL A 73 -8.74 -6.93 -5.99
N LEU A 74 -7.67 -7.73 -5.87
CA LEU A 74 -7.21 -8.62 -6.94
C LEU A 74 -8.30 -9.63 -7.31
N ARG A 75 -8.20 -10.25 -8.48
CA ARG A 75 -8.92 -11.51 -8.71
C ARG A 75 -8.17 -12.62 -7.97
N THR A 76 -8.86 -13.39 -7.16
CA THR A 76 -8.41 -14.76 -6.86
C THR A 76 -8.35 -15.50 -8.20
N SER A 77 -7.15 -15.86 -8.64
CA SER A 77 -7.00 -16.91 -9.64
C SER A 77 -7.56 -18.18 -9.02
N GLU A 78 -8.67 -18.68 -9.56
CA GLU A 78 -9.23 -19.96 -9.14
C GLU A 78 -8.26 -21.04 -9.64
N THR A 79 -7.31 -21.43 -8.76
CA THR A 79 -6.39 -22.54 -9.01
C THR A 79 -7.24 -23.78 -9.19
N ALA A 80 -7.49 -24.15 -10.44
CA ALA A 80 -8.19 -25.38 -10.76
C ALA A 80 -7.48 -26.55 -10.06
N PRO A 81 -8.22 -27.53 -9.51
CA PRO A 81 -7.60 -28.68 -8.88
C PRO A 81 -6.76 -29.41 -9.93
N THR A 82 -5.44 -29.41 -9.75
CA THR A 82 -4.53 -30.22 -10.57
C THR A 82 -4.92 -31.67 -10.40
N THR A 83 -5.57 -32.26 -11.40
CA THR A 83 -5.73 -33.70 -11.52
C THR A 83 -4.35 -34.31 -11.69
N ALA A 84 -3.79 -34.83 -10.59
CA ALA A 84 -2.50 -35.48 -10.61
C ALA A 84 -2.57 -36.76 -11.44
N PRO A 85 -1.66 -36.97 -12.41
CA PRO A 85 -1.47 -38.28 -13.01
C PRO A 85 -0.62 -39.14 -12.06
N GLU A 86 -1.25 -40.05 -11.32
CA GLU A 86 -0.52 -41.15 -10.70
C GLU A 86 -0.02 -42.10 -11.81
N GLY A 87 1.28 -42.42 -11.79
CA GLY A 87 1.91 -43.13 -12.91
C GLY A 87 3.41 -43.37 -12.75
N SER A 88 3.83 -43.86 -11.58
CA SER A 88 5.25 -44.10 -11.28
C SER A 88 5.80 -45.39 -11.89
N THR A 89 6.79 -45.28 -12.78
CA THR A 89 7.86 -46.28 -13.01
C THR A 89 9.20 -45.57 -13.18
N ALA A 90 10.32 -46.25 -12.94
CA ALA A 90 11.64 -45.65 -12.73
C ALA A 90 12.79 -46.45 -13.39
N ALA A 91 14.04 -45.98 -13.16
CA ALA A 91 15.33 -46.54 -13.62
C ALA A 91 15.71 -46.27 -15.10
N SER A 92 16.99 -46.10 -15.48
CA SER A 92 18.23 -45.80 -14.72
C SER A 92 19.39 -45.33 -15.62
N VAL A 93 20.34 -44.59 -15.02
CA VAL A 93 21.69 -44.14 -15.48
C VAL A 93 22.52 -45.15 -16.32
N PRO A 94 23.58 -44.74 -17.10
CA PRO A 94 24.43 -43.52 -17.01
C PRO A 94 24.48 -42.71 -18.34
N SER A 95 25.47 -41.87 -18.77
CA SER A 95 26.90 -41.69 -18.39
C SER A 95 27.51 -40.31 -18.78
N ALA A 96 28.84 -40.25 -18.93
CA ALA A 96 29.74 -39.09 -19.00
C ALA A 96 29.92 -38.36 -20.36
N GLY A 97 30.41 -37.11 -20.31
CA GLY A 97 30.86 -36.34 -21.50
C GLY A 97 31.11 -34.84 -21.26
N SER A 98 32.14 -34.45 -20.49
CA SER A 98 32.55 -33.04 -20.26
C SER A 98 33.90 -32.76 -20.94
N PRO A 99 34.11 -31.55 -21.48
CA PRO A 99 34.94 -30.60 -20.72
C PRO A 99 34.43 -29.14 -20.74
N ALA A 100 34.93 -28.36 -19.78
CA ALA A 100 34.82 -26.91 -19.66
C ALA A 100 36.24 -26.29 -19.66
N PRO A 101 36.46 -24.97 -19.46
CA PRO A 101 35.54 -23.82 -19.49
C PRO A 101 36.01 -22.71 -20.46
N SER A 102 35.31 -21.56 -20.50
CA SER A 102 35.86 -20.29 -21.01
C SER A 102 35.45 -19.11 -20.11
N PRO A 103 36.40 -18.34 -19.56
CA PRO A 103 36.10 -17.18 -18.72
C PRO A 103 36.04 -15.86 -19.52
N SER A 104 35.23 -14.92 -19.06
CA SER A 104 35.37 -13.49 -19.39
C SER A 104 35.18 -12.63 -18.13
N SER A 105 36.27 -12.05 -17.66
CA SER A 105 36.33 -11.26 -16.43
C SER A 105 35.67 -9.89 -16.61
N GLY A 106 34.89 -9.44 -15.62
CA GLY A 106 34.10 -8.21 -15.70
C GLY A 106 33.94 -7.43 -14.40
N ILE A 107 34.85 -7.56 -13.43
CA ILE A 107 34.82 -6.75 -12.21
C ILE A 107 35.24 -5.31 -12.55
N SER A 108 34.30 -4.37 -12.39
CA SER A 108 34.57 -2.93 -12.37
C SER A 108 34.19 -2.33 -11.02
N LEU A 109 35.03 -2.60 -10.02
CA LEU A 109 34.97 -1.95 -8.71
C LEU A 109 35.44 -0.49 -8.83
N ARG A 110 34.55 0.45 -9.11
CA ARG A 110 34.81 1.88 -8.86
C ARG A 110 34.14 2.32 -7.56
N ALA A 111 34.83 2.08 -6.46
CA ALA A 111 34.48 2.67 -5.18
C ALA A 111 34.75 4.19 -5.21
N SER A 112 33.71 4.99 -4.96
CA SER A 112 33.83 6.43 -4.75
C SER A 112 33.67 6.73 -3.26
N LYS A 113 34.77 7.01 -2.56
CA LYS A 113 34.78 7.47 -1.16
C LYS A 113 34.80 9.01 -1.10
N GLY A 114 34.12 9.57 -0.09
CA GLY A 114 33.96 11.02 0.11
C GLY A 114 32.80 11.55 -0.74
N SER A 115 32.20 12.72 -0.49
CA SER A 115 32.27 13.81 0.48
C SER A 115 31.25 14.84 -0.08
N LEU A 116 30.60 15.77 0.63
CA LEU A 116 30.76 16.27 1.98
C LEU A 116 29.42 16.23 2.75
N ILE A 117 29.56 16.27 4.08
CA ILE A 117 28.58 16.84 5.01
C ILE A 117 28.12 18.26 4.60
N THR A 118 26.81 18.48 4.52
CA THR A 118 26.21 19.84 4.52
C THR A 118 25.29 19.97 5.73
N LYS A 119 25.57 20.96 6.59
CA LYS A 119 24.79 21.34 7.78
C LYS A 119 23.45 21.94 7.31
N LEU A 120 22.29 21.63 7.90
CA LEU A 120 21.79 21.97 9.25
C LEU A 120 21.76 23.48 9.53
N CYS A 121 20.67 23.92 10.18
CA CYS A 121 20.21 25.31 10.37
C CYS A 121 19.58 25.91 9.09
N LEU A 122 18.56 26.78 9.18
CA LEU A 122 17.99 27.44 10.37
C LEU A 122 16.68 26.79 10.86
N ALA A 123 16.50 26.75 12.17
CA ALA A 123 15.18 26.78 12.78
C ALA A 123 14.81 28.25 13.05
N MET A 124 13.62 28.69 12.65
CA MET A 124 13.09 30.02 12.97
C MET A 124 12.00 29.90 14.04
N ALA A 125 12.41 29.97 15.31
CA ALA A 125 11.48 30.16 16.41
C ALA A 125 10.89 31.57 16.30
N GLY A 126 9.57 31.68 16.08
CA GLY A 126 8.96 32.96 15.69
C GLY A 126 7.48 33.16 16.01
N PHE A 127 6.85 32.29 16.82
CA PHE A 127 5.41 32.45 17.17
C PHE A 127 5.06 32.17 18.64
N ALA A 128 6.04 32.29 19.55
CA ALA A 128 5.85 32.11 20.99
C ALA A 128 5.68 33.44 21.78
N VAL A 129 5.53 34.58 21.08
CA VAL A 129 5.51 35.93 21.70
C VAL A 129 4.17 36.67 21.47
N PHE A 130 3.31 36.19 20.56
CA PHE A 130 2.03 36.85 20.25
C PHE A 130 0.88 36.50 21.20
N VAL A 131 0.97 35.40 21.96
CA VAL A 131 -0.04 35.01 22.98
C VAL A 131 0.26 35.68 24.34
N SER A 132 0.55 36.97 24.30
CA SER A 132 0.80 37.82 25.48
C SER A 132 0.39 39.29 25.25
N GLY A 133 -0.13 39.63 24.06
CA GLY A 133 -0.48 41.01 23.68
C GLY A 133 -1.99 41.29 23.56
N PHE A 134 -2.83 40.26 23.52
CA PHE A 134 -4.28 40.41 23.34
C PHE A 134 -5.06 39.42 24.22
N TYR A 135 -5.61 39.99 25.31
CA TYR A 135 -6.79 39.59 26.10
C TYR A 135 -7.20 38.10 26.08
#